data_AF-A0A420YQY9-F1
#
_entry.id   AF-A0A420YQY9-F1
#
_cell.length_a   1.000
_cell.length_b   1.000
_cell.length_c   1.000
_cell.angle_alpha   90.00
_cell.angle_beta   90.00
_cell.angle_gamma   90.00
#
_symmetry.space_group_name_H-M   'P 1'
#
loop_
_entity.id
_entity.type
_entity.pdbx_description
1 polymer ?
#
loop_
_entity_poly.entity_id
_entity_poly.type
_entity_poly.pdbx_seq_one_letter_code
_entity_poly.pdbx_strand_id
1 'polypeptide(L)'
;IASVLTMNPSVLLFDEPFNGLSPKYQRLIVELLEELKTAGKTIIISSHHFDQIASIVERVLLFSEEHTITTSYSKMDWENHPELRKAFTTC
;
A
#
# COMPACT_ATOMS: atom_id res chain seq x y z
N ILE A 1 7.17 13.34 0.37
CA ILE A 1 5.68 13.41 0.31
C ILE A 1 5.20 14.83 0.05
N ALA A 2 5.38 15.78 0.99
CA ALA A 2 4.83 17.15 0.88
C ALA A 2 5.15 17.87 -0.44
N SER A 3 6.40 17.83 -0.91
CA SER A 3 6.82 18.46 -2.18
C SER A 3 6.08 17.93 -3.41
N VAL A 4 5.76 16.63 -3.45
CA VAL A 4 5.03 16.02 -4.57
C VAL A 4 3.54 16.39 -4.49
N LEU A 5 2.98 16.48 -3.29
CA LEU A 5 1.58 16.88 -3.09
C LEU A 5 1.32 18.32 -3.55
N THR A 6 2.32 19.21 -3.50
CA THR A 6 2.21 20.58 -4.03
C THR A 6 1.90 20.62 -5.53
N MET A 7 2.34 19.60 -6.28
CA MET A 7 2.03 19.48 -7.72
C MET A 7 0.61 18.98 -8.01
N ASN A 8 -0.13 18.59 -6.96
CA ASN A 8 -1.50 18.06 -7.02
C ASN A 8 -1.69 16.95 -8.09
N PRO A 9 -0.79 15.95 -8.18
CA PRO A 9 -0.87 14.95 -9.24
C PRO A 9 -2.13 14.08 -9.11
N SER A 10 -2.61 13.53 -10.22
CA SER A 10 -3.74 12.58 -10.21
C SER A 10 -3.32 11.17 -9.77
N VAL A 11 -2.04 10.83 -9.94
CA VAL A 11 -1.45 9.53 -9.59
C VAL A 11 -0.24 9.75 -8.69
N LEU A 12 -0.19 9.04 -7.57
CA LEU A 12 0.87 9.08 -6.58
C LEU A 12 1.50 7.70 -6.44
N LEU A 13 2.82 7.63 -6.55
CA LEU A 13 3.59 6.41 -6.29
C LEU A 13 4.39 6.61 -5.00
N PHE A 14 4.23 5.69 -4.06
CA PHE A 14 4.97 5.65 -2.81
C PHE A 14 5.81 4.37 -2.76
N ASP A 15 7.12 4.55 -2.58
CA ASP A 15 8.04 3.46 -2.32
C ASP A 15 8.30 3.38 -0.81
N GLU A 16 7.85 2.30 -0.18
CA GLU A 16 8.05 2.02 1.26
C GLU A 16 7.74 3.22 2.20
N PRO A 17 6.55 3.85 2.13
CA PRO A 17 6.27 5.11 2.81
C PRO A 17 6.23 5.02 4.35
N PHE A 18 6.25 3.81 4.90
CA PHE A 18 6.18 3.54 6.35
C PHE A 18 7.56 3.26 6.98
N ASN A 19 8.61 3.11 6.17
CA ASN A 19 9.92 2.71 6.64
C ASN A 19 10.56 3.77 7.55
N GLY A 20 11.17 3.34 8.65
CA GLY A 20 11.81 4.23 9.63
C GLY A 20 10.84 5.08 10.48
N LEU A 21 9.51 4.89 10.34
CA LEU A 21 8.52 5.63 11.11
C LEU A 21 8.09 4.86 12.37
N SER A 22 7.86 5.60 13.45
CA SER A 22 7.23 5.03 14.64
C SER A 22 5.75 4.71 14.37
N PRO A 23 5.11 3.82 15.15
CA PRO A 23 3.70 3.47 14.96
C PRO A 23 2.74 4.67 14.97
N LYS A 24 3.10 5.74 15.70
CA LYS A 24 2.34 7.00 15.68
C LYS A 24 2.36 7.67 14.31
N TYR A 25 3.54 7.75 13.68
CA TYR A 25 3.69 8.38 12.37
C TYR A 25 3.17 7.51 11.24
N GLN A 26 3.24 6.18 11.36
CA GLN A 26 2.60 5.28 10.40
C GLN A 26 1.09 5.53 10.31
N ARG A 27 0.41 5.70 11.46
CA ARG A 27 -1.03 6.07 11.49
C ARG A 27 -1.32 7.38 10.78
N LEU A 28 -0.50 8.42 10.98
CA LEU A 28 -0.64 9.69 10.29
C LEU A 28 -0.49 9.57 8.77
N ILE A 29 0.42 8.71 8.31
CA ILE A 29 0.55 8.43 6.87
C ILE A 29 -0.68 7.69 6.34
N VAL A 30 -1.21 6.70 7.08
CA VAL A 30 -2.45 6.01 6.70
C VAL A 30 -3.61 7.00 6.55
N GLU A 31 -3.82 7.86 7.55
CA GLU A 31 -4.87 8.90 7.52
C GLU A 31 -4.71 9.82 6.30
N LEU A 32 -3.50 10.28 6.00
CA LEU A 32 -3.21 11.10 4.81
C LEU A 32 -3.54 10.36 3.51
N LEU A 33 -3.21 9.06 3.40
CA LEU A 33 -3.49 8.27 2.22
C LEU A 33 -4.99 8.07 2.01
N GLU A 34 -5.76 7.92 3.09
CA GLU A 34 -7.23 7.85 3.04
C GLU A 34 -7.86 9.17 2.57
N GLU A 35 -7.37 10.31 3.04
CA GLU A 35 -7.81 11.63 2.57
C GLU A 35 -7.55 11.81 1.08
N LEU A 36 -6.33 11.48 0.62
CA LEU A 36 -5.95 11.57 -0.78
C LEU A 36 -6.81 10.65 -1.66
N LYS A 37 -7.06 9.43 -1.21
CA LYS A 37 -7.95 8.49 -1.89
C LYS A 37 -9.37 9.07 -2.00
N THR A 38 -9.91 9.61 -0.91
CA THR A 38 -11.25 10.22 -0.87
C THR A 38 -11.34 11.44 -1.78
N ALA A 39 -10.23 12.17 -1.96
CA ALA A 39 -10.12 13.26 -2.93
C ALA A 39 -10.01 12.78 -4.41
N GLY A 40 -10.20 11.48 -4.68
CA GLY A 40 -10.19 10.90 -6.02
C GLY A 40 -8.79 10.68 -6.60
N LYS A 41 -7.74 10.68 -5.77
CA LYS A 41 -6.38 10.40 -6.21
C LYS A 41 -6.15 8.91 -6.39
N THR A 42 -5.45 8.53 -7.46
CA THR A 42 -4.93 7.18 -7.61
C THR A 42 -3.62 7.04 -6.83
N ILE A 43 -3.53 6.02 -5.99
CA ILE A 43 -2.36 5.79 -5.13
C ILE A 43 -1.82 4.39 -5.41
N ILE A 44 -0.52 4.29 -5.65
CA ILE A 44 0.22 3.04 -5.81
C ILE A 44 1.27 3.01 -4.70
N ILE A 45 1.32 1.91 -3.95
CA ILE A 45 2.23 1.73 -2.82
C ILE A 45 3.03 0.46 -3.04
N SER A 46 4.35 0.57 -2.95
CA SER A 46 5.25 -0.57 -2.78
C SER A 46 5.48 -0.77 -1.28
N SER A 47 5.23 -1.98 -0.78
CA SER A 47 5.41 -2.35 0.62
C SER A 47 5.64 -3.86 0.75
N HIS A 48 6.57 -4.24 1.62
CA HIS A 48 6.74 -5.60 2.13
C HIS A 48 5.96 -5.84 3.43
N HIS A 49 5.20 -4.86 3.93
CA HIS A 49 4.42 -4.95 5.16
C HIS A 49 2.93 -4.77 4.87
N PHE A 50 2.27 -5.89 4.55
CA PHE A 50 0.88 -5.89 4.13
C PHE A 50 -0.08 -5.35 5.22
N ASP A 51 0.14 -5.72 6.48
CA ASP A 51 -0.76 -5.34 7.59
C ASP A 51 -0.88 -3.82 7.79
N GLN A 52 0.14 -3.05 7.38
CA GLN A 52 0.14 -1.59 7.50
C GLN A 52 -0.77 -0.91 6.48
N ILE A 53 -0.98 -1.53 5.32
CA ILE A 53 -1.73 -0.97 4.19
C ILE A 53 -3.06 -1.66 3.93
N ALA A 54 -3.29 -2.82 4.56
CA ALA A 54 -4.47 -3.66 4.37
C ALA A 54 -5.80 -2.89 4.51
N SER A 55 -5.89 -1.91 5.41
CA SER A 55 -7.12 -1.14 5.61
C SER A 55 -7.46 -0.21 4.45
N ILE A 56 -6.46 0.29 3.72
CA ILE A 56 -6.61 1.35 2.72
C ILE A 56 -6.62 0.85 1.27
N VAL A 57 -5.99 -0.30 1.02
CA VAL A 57 -5.82 -0.85 -0.34
C VAL A 57 -7.07 -1.59 -0.83
N GLU A 58 -7.36 -1.41 -2.11
CA GLU A 58 -8.48 -2.10 -2.78
C GLU A 58 -8.02 -3.29 -3.62
N ARG A 59 -6.77 -3.25 -4.07
CA ARG A 59 -6.14 -4.26 -4.90
C ARG A 59 -4.69 -4.42 -4.47
N VAL A 60 -4.22 -5.66 -4.51
CA VAL A 60 -2.84 -6.03 -4.19
C VAL A 60 -2.26 -6.79 -5.37
N LEU A 61 -1.03 -6.45 -5.74
CA LEU A 61 -0.26 -7.15 -6.76
C LEU A 61 0.94 -7.80 -6.06
N LEU A 62 1.12 -9.10 -6.24
CA LEU A 62 2.26 -9.82 -5.69
C LEU A 62 3.36 -9.90 -6.74
N PHE A 63 4.54 -9.41 -6.39
CA PHE A 63 5.75 -9.55 -7.20
C PHE A 63 6.56 -10.76 -6.74
N SER A 64 7.06 -11.54 -7.69
CA SER A 64 8.01 -12.64 -7.45
C SER A 64 9.46 -12.16 -7.49
N GLU A 65 10.40 -13.00 -7.03
CA GLU A 65 11.84 -12.73 -7.11
C GLU A 65 12.34 -12.59 -8.56
N GLU A 66 11.65 -13.21 -9.51
CA GLU A 66 11.90 -13.06 -10.95
C GLU A 66 11.38 -11.73 -11.52
N HIS A 67 10.94 -10.81 -10.66
CA HIS A 67 10.39 -9.50 -11.01
C HIS A 67 9.13 -9.60 -11.89
N THR A 68 8.35 -10.67 -11.69
CA THR A 68 7.09 -10.89 -12.40
C THR A 68 5.90 -10.72 -11.46
N ILE A 69 4.75 -10.31 -12.01
CA ILE A 69 3.50 -10.27 -11.23
C ILE A 69 2.90 -11.67 -11.25
N THR A 70 2.94 -12.35 -10.10
CA THR A 70 2.40 -13.70 -9.98
C THR A 70 0.88 -13.67 -9.90
N THR A 71 0.33 -12.75 -9.08
CA THR A 71 -1.10 -12.70 -8.81
C THR A 71 -1.58 -11.28 -8.52
N SER A 72 -2.86 -11.02 -8.82
CA SER A 72 -3.60 -9.85 -8.39
C SER A 72 -4.79 -10.25 -7.53
N TYR A 73 -4.94 -9.66 -6.35
CA TYR A 73 -6.05 -9.89 -5.44
C TYR A 73 -6.92 -8.64 -5.31
N SER A 74 -8.24 -8.79 -5.36
CA SER A 74 -9.15 -7.74 -4.91
C SER A 74 -9.30 -7.77 -3.39
N LYS A 75 -9.83 -6.69 -2.81
CA LYS A 75 -10.10 -6.60 -1.36
C LYS A 75 -10.87 -7.81 -0.82
N MET A 76 -11.91 -8.23 -1.53
CA MET A 76 -12.75 -9.35 -1.12
C MET A 76 -12.01 -10.69 -1.19
N ASP A 77 -11.05 -10.85 -2.10
CA ASP A 77 -10.30 -12.09 -2.22
C ASP A 77 -9.30 -12.21 -1.06
N TRP A 78 -8.47 -11.19 -0.83
CA TRP A 78 -7.41 -11.34 0.17
C TRP A 78 -7.88 -11.30 1.62
N GLU A 79 -9.02 -10.67 1.92
CA GLU A 79 -9.64 -10.74 3.25
C GLU A 79 -10.03 -12.17 3.65
N ASN A 80 -10.30 -13.04 2.67
CA ASN A 80 -10.73 -14.43 2.88
C ASN A 80 -9.58 -15.46 2.83
N HIS A 81 -8.35 -15.02 2.50
CA HIS A 81 -7.18 -15.89 2.30
C HIS A 81 -6.06 -15.58 3.32
N PRO A 82 -6.11 -16.16 4.54
CA PRO A 82 -5.11 -15.88 5.59
C PRO A 82 -3.68 -16.30 5.21
N GLU A 83 -3.51 -17.22 4.25
CA GLU A 83 -2.24 -17.58 3.65
C GLU A 83 -1.53 -16.42 2.93
N LEU A 84 -2.26 -15.42 2.45
CA LEU A 84 -1.65 -14.25 1.79
C LEU A 84 -0.86 -13.40 2.78
N ARG A 85 -1.34 -13.25 4.01
CA ARG A 85 -0.59 -12.57 5.07
C ARG A 85 0.78 -13.23 5.31
N LYS A 86 0.85 -14.57 5.21
CA LYS A 86 2.11 -15.31 5.33
C LYS A 86 3.03 -15.09 4.13
N ALA A 87 2.48 -14.99 2.92
CA ALA A 87 3.26 -14.70 1.71
C ALA A 87 4.01 -13.37 1.82
N PHE A 88 3.43 -12.34 2.45
CA PHE A 88 4.09 -11.05 2.68
C PHE A 88 5.10 -11.04 3.84
N THR A 89 5.15 -12.08 4.67
CA THR A 89 6.07 -12.16 5.82
C THR A 89 7.32 -13.00 5.53
N THR A 90 7.33 -13.73 4.41
CA THR A 90 8.37 -14.75 4.12
C THR A 90 9.35 -14.33 3.02
N CYS A 91 9.36 -13.06 2.61
CA CYS A 91 10.46 -12.52 1.78
C CYS A 91 11.75 -12.39 2.59
#